data_AF-A0A2U0S8G7-F1
#
_entry.id   AF-A0A2U0S8G7-F1
#
_cell.length_a   1.000
_cell.length_b   1.000
_cell.length_c   1.000
_cell.angle_alpha   90.00
_cell.angle_beta   90.00
_cell.angle_gamma   90.00
#
_symmetry.space_group_name_H-M   'P 1'
#
loop_
_entity.id
_entity.type
_entity.pdbx_description
1 polymer ?
#
loop_
_entity_poly.entity_id
_entity_poly.type
_entity_poly.pdbx_seq_one_letter_code
_entity_poly.pdbx_strand_id
1 'polypeptide(L)'
;MGKGKPFLEVLASAVHEDYRFPFLELFAFLYALGTFVFASFGVTITAAGGAAQVAASANEVVVYGAVSSILSLPLFIFIILVFKNIAYGLGSDLEKGIIQTYFSYPLKRYTILTAKLVSALGVALLLFLGIQLSGLYILAPDLIVPQLGTVLLTYAASLSYPLLIAGIMLLMTLKLRRGGISLVVGLVLYFSISIVSGIATVFAIFTENPISLQVISAISPSVALQQYYGGLLGSFWEITFSE
;
A
#
# COMPACT_ATOMS: atom_id res chain seq x y z
N MET A 1 -38.23 10.02 8.54
CA MET A 1 -37.02 9.16 8.49
C MET A 1 -36.79 8.76 7.05
N GLY A 2 -35.99 9.54 6.32
CA GLY A 2 -35.77 9.32 4.89
C GLY A 2 -35.03 8.01 4.67
N LYS A 3 -35.44 7.26 3.64
CA LYS A 3 -34.87 5.99 3.18
C LYS A 3 -33.33 6.02 3.22
N GLY A 4 -32.74 5.55 4.33
CA GLY A 4 -31.32 5.24 4.40
C GLY A 4 -31.07 4.21 3.32
N LYS A 5 -30.21 4.52 2.35
CA LYS A 5 -29.92 3.60 1.26
C LYS A 5 -29.39 2.31 1.92
N PRO A 6 -29.99 1.14 1.70
CA PRO A 6 -29.61 -0.10 2.40
C PRO A 6 -28.13 -0.48 2.21
N PHE A 7 -27.48 0.05 1.17
CA PHE A 7 -26.02 0.04 1.02
C PHE A 7 -25.26 0.73 2.17
N LEU A 8 -25.70 1.92 2.59
CA LEU A 8 -25.04 2.70 3.65
C LEU A 8 -25.20 2.03 5.01
N GLU A 9 -26.30 1.33 5.25
CA GLU A 9 -26.50 0.56 6.48
C GLU A 9 -25.55 -0.64 6.53
N VAL A 10 -25.41 -1.38 5.43
CA VAL A 10 -24.44 -2.48 5.32
C VAL A 10 -23.00 -1.96 5.48
N LEU A 11 -22.68 -0.81 4.87
CA LEU A 11 -21.38 -0.18 5.01
C LEU A 11 -21.11 0.26 6.45
N ALA A 12 -22.06 0.96 7.08
CA ALA A 12 -21.92 1.43 8.46
C ALA A 12 -21.76 0.27 9.45
N SER A 13 -22.53 -0.80 9.26
CA SER A 13 -22.41 -2.03 10.05
C SER A 13 -21.02 -2.66 9.89
N ALA A 14 -20.55 -2.82 8.64
CA ALA A 14 -19.24 -3.38 8.36
C ALA A 14 -18.09 -2.54 8.96
N VAL A 15 -18.17 -1.21 8.86
CA VAL A 15 -17.16 -0.31 9.45
C VAL A 15 -17.17 -0.42 10.97
N HIS A 16 -18.35 -0.49 11.59
CA HIS A 16 -18.46 -0.63 13.05
C HIS A 16 -17.90 -1.96 13.56
N GLU A 17 -18.07 -3.04 12.81
CA GLU A 17 -17.52 -4.35 13.12
C GLU A 17 -15.99 -4.40 12.93
N ASP A 18 -15.50 -3.89 11.80
CA ASP A 18 -14.08 -3.96 11.44
C ASP A 18 -13.19 -3.04 12.30
N TYR A 19 -13.71 -1.89 12.74
CA TYR A 19 -12.97 -0.81 13.40
C TYR A 19 -13.47 -0.47 14.81
N ARG A 20 -14.04 -1.45 15.51
CA ARG A 20 -14.46 -1.27 16.90
C ARG A 20 -13.26 -0.89 17.79
N PHE A 21 -13.51 -0.03 18.78
CA PHE A 21 -12.54 0.26 19.84
C PHE A 21 -12.03 -1.05 20.47
N PRO A 22 -10.70 -1.23 20.68
CA PRO A 22 -9.61 -0.26 20.53
C PRO A 22 -8.82 -0.36 19.20
N PHE A 23 -9.32 -1.10 18.20
CA PHE A 23 -8.51 -1.44 17.03
C PHE A 23 -8.15 -0.22 16.19
N LEU A 24 -9.12 0.65 15.88
CA LEU A 24 -8.89 1.83 15.04
C LEU A 24 -7.87 2.78 15.68
N GLU A 25 -7.98 3.00 16.98
CA GLU A 25 -7.11 3.88 17.76
C GLU A 25 -5.69 3.35 17.82
N LEU A 26 -5.53 2.04 18.01
CA LEU A 26 -4.22 1.40 17.97
C LEU A 26 -3.56 1.57 16.60
N PHE A 27 -4.28 1.34 15.52
CA PHE A 27 -3.74 1.51 14.16
C PHE A 27 -3.42 2.99 13.88
N ALA A 28 -4.30 3.92 14.23
CA ALA A 28 -4.05 5.35 14.07
C ALA A 28 -2.81 5.81 14.87
N PHE A 29 -2.66 5.33 16.10
CA PHE A 29 -1.48 5.57 16.93
C PHE A 29 -0.21 5.02 16.28
N LEU A 30 -0.24 3.76 15.81
CA LEU A 30 0.90 3.13 15.16
C LEU A 30 1.29 3.82 13.85
N TYR A 31 0.32 4.28 13.06
CA TYR A 31 0.59 5.06 11.84
C TYR A 31 1.23 6.39 12.16
N ALA A 32 0.69 7.14 13.12
CA ALA A 32 1.26 8.42 13.53
C ALA A 32 2.68 8.24 14.07
N LEU A 33 2.88 7.26 14.96
CA LEU A 33 4.20 6.91 15.49
C LEU A 33 5.16 6.53 14.36
N GLY A 34 4.74 5.67 13.43
CA GLY A 34 5.54 5.28 12.28
C GLY A 34 5.95 6.48 11.41
N THR A 35 5.01 7.37 11.12
CA THR A 35 5.29 8.58 10.32
C THR A 35 6.28 9.51 11.00
N PHE A 36 6.10 9.80 12.29
CA PHE A 36 6.94 10.79 12.98
C PHE A 36 8.29 10.23 13.45
N VAL A 37 8.37 8.95 13.80
CA VAL A 37 9.63 8.31 14.25
C VAL A 37 10.56 8.03 13.08
N PHE A 38 10.03 7.63 11.92
CA PHE A 38 10.83 7.27 10.74
C PHE A 38 11.00 8.41 9.75
N ALA A 39 10.49 9.61 10.04
CA ALA A 39 10.76 10.82 9.28
C ALA A 39 12.25 11.19 9.37
N SER A 40 13.05 10.69 8.43
CA SER A 40 14.48 10.97 8.36
C SER A 40 14.76 11.97 7.25
N PHE A 41 14.84 13.25 7.61
CA PHE A 41 15.25 14.32 6.69
C PHE A 41 16.77 14.42 6.53
N GLY A 42 17.55 13.86 7.47
CA GLY A 42 19.01 14.00 7.51
C GLY A 42 19.80 12.97 6.70
N VAL A 43 19.30 11.74 6.54
CA VAL A 43 20.05 10.63 5.91
C VAL A 43 20.04 10.72 4.37
N THR A 44 18.99 11.30 3.79
CA THR A 44 18.88 11.43 2.32
C THR A 44 19.83 12.50 1.76
N ILE A 45 20.14 13.54 2.53
CA ILE A 45 21.06 14.62 2.13
C ILE A 45 22.47 14.07 1.90
N THR A 46 22.91 13.08 2.70
CA THR A 46 24.22 12.43 2.53
C THR A 46 24.28 11.45 1.36
N ALA A 47 23.16 10.85 0.95
CA ALA A 47 23.12 9.94 -0.20
C ALA A 47 23.14 10.69 -1.54
N ALA A 48 22.66 11.95 -1.57
CA ALA A 48 22.72 12.82 -2.74
C ALA A 48 24.15 13.24 -3.14
N GLY A 49 25.13 13.06 -2.25
CA GLY A 49 26.54 13.39 -2.49
C GLY A 49 27.39 12.28 -3.10
N GLY A 50 26.87 11.06 -3.27
CA GLY A 50 27.67 9.88 -3.65
C GLY A 50 27.12 9.00 -4.78
N ALA A 51 25.81 9.04 -5.08
CA ALA A 51 25.21 8.29 -6.18
C ALA A 51 25.02 9.22 -7.40
N ALA A 52 25.52 8.79 -8.56
CA ALA A 52 25.29 9.49 -9.83
C ALA A 52 23.79 9.59 -10.10
N GLN A 53 23.24 10.80 -9.95
CA GLN A 53 21.85 11.12 -10.24
C GLN A 53 21.63 10.89 -11.73
N VAL A 54 20.70 10.00 -12.09
CA VAL A 54 20.52 9.59 -13.49
C VAL A 54 19.65 10.60 -14.26
N ALA A 55 18.64 11.24 -13.61
CA ALA A 55 17.77 12.19 -14.32
C ALA A 55 16.91 13.17 -13.47
N ALA A 56 16.87 13.06 -12.13
CA ALA A 56 15.97 13.86 -11.28
C ALA A 56 16.61 15.14 -10.73
N SER A 57 15.81 16.18 -10.45
CA SER A 57 16.32 17.39 -9.80
C SER A 57 16.68 17.15 -8.32
N ALA A 58 17.67 17.87 -7.80
CA ALA A 58 18.16 17.70 -6.43
C ALA A 58 17.04 17.80 -5.37
N ASN A 59 16.06 18.68 -5.58
CA ASN A 59 14.93 18.84 -4.66
C ASN A 59 13.95 17.65 -4.72
N GLU A 60 13.69 17.10 -5.90
CA GLU A 60 12.81 15.93 -6.04
C GLU A 60 13.40 14.67 -5.40
N VAL A 61 14.73 14.51 -5.47
CA VAL A 61 15.45 13.41 -4.81
C VAL A 61 15.30 13.49 -3.29
N VAL A 62 15.46 14.68 -2.71
CA VAL A 62 15.27 14.90 -1.27
C VAL A 62 13.84 14.59 -0.85
N VAL A 63 12.85 15.05 -1.63
CA VAL A 63 11.43 14.78 -1.38
C VAL A 63 11.12 13.29 -1.49
N TYR A 64 11.58 12.62 -2.56
CA TYR A 64 11.40 11.18 -2.74
C TYR A 64 11.97 10.38 -1.57
N GLY A 65 13.17 10.72 -1.10
CA GLY A 65 13.79 10.04 0.04
C GLY A 65 13.05 10.30 1.36
N ALA A 66 12.59 11.53 1.60
CA ALA A 66 11.78 11.85 2.77
C ALA A 66 10.46 11.04 2.77
N VAL A 67 9.73 11.03 1.66
CA VAL A 67 8.48 10.27 1.52
C VAL A 67 8.74 8.76 1.66
N SER A 68 9.79 8.24 1.02
CA SER A 68 10.14 6.82 1.10
C SER A 68 10.52 6.36 2.51
N SER A 69 11.20 7.22 3.30
CA SER A 69 11.55 6.91 4.70
C SER A 69 10.31 6.77 5.58
N ILE A 70 9.39 7.72 5.44
CA ILE A 70 8.12 7.79 6.16
C ILE A 70 7.19 6.65 5.78
N LEU A 71 7.24 6.18 4.53
CA LEU A 71 6.36 5.13 4.01
C LEU A 71 6.66 3.74 4.57
N SER A 72 7.90 3.45 4.97
CA SER A 72 8.37 2.08 5.27
C SER A 72 7.48 1.29 6.26
N LEU A 73 7.42 1.73 7.52
CA LEU A 73 6.67 1.05 8.58
C LEU A 73 5.15 1.24 8.44
N PRO A 74 4.62 2.44 8.12
CA PRO A 74 3.20 2.61 7.81
C PRO A 74 2.68 1.70 6.69
N LEU A 75 3.43 1.47 5.62
CA LEU A 75 2.99 0.62 4.51
C LEU A 75 2.88 -0.86 4.94
N PHE A 76 3.78 -1.32 5.82
CA PHE A 76 3.68 -2.64 6.45
C PHE A 76 2.45 -2.77 7.36
N ILE A 77 2.15 -1.75 8.17
CA ILE A 77 0.92 -1.73 8.99
C ILE A 77 -0.33 -1.74 8.09
N PHE A 78 -0.30 -0.97 7.00
CA PHE A 78 -1.39 -0.89 6.03
C PHE A 78 -1.73 -2.24 5.42
N ILE A 79 -0.73 -2.98 4.95
CA ILE A 79 -1.01 -4.28 4.35
C ILE A 79 -1.55 -5.29 5.37
N ILE A 80 -1.05 -5.28 6.61
CA ILE A 80 -1.56 -6.15 7.68
C ILE A 80 -3.02 -5.81 8.02
N LEU A 81 -3.35 -4.53 8.14
CA LEU A 81 -4.71 -4.07 8.40
C LEU A 81 -5.67 -4.52 7.29
N VAL A 82 -5.28 -4.35 6.03
CA VAL A 82 -6.08 -4.80 4.88
C VAL A 82 -6.25 -6.32 4.88
N PHE A 83 -5.20 -7.08 5.17
CA PHE A 83 -5.30 -8.55 5.27
C PHE A 83 -6.25 -8.98 6.38
N LYS A 84 -6.13 -8.37 7.57
CA LYS A 84 -7.04 -8.61 8.70
C LYS A 84 -8.49 -8.34 8.27
N ASN A 85 -8.75 -7.21 7.63
CA ASN A 85 -10.11 -6.82 7.27
C ASN A 85 -10.71 -7.73 6.18
N ILE A 86 -9.92 -8.14 5.18
CA ILE A 86 -10.38 -9.07 4.15
C ILE A 86 -10.67 -10.45 4.76
N ALA A 87 -9.74 -10.99 5.56
CA ALA A 87 -9.86 -12.33 6.12
C ALA A 87 -10.97 -12.43 7.18
N TYR A 88 -10.99 -11.51 8.14
CA TYR A 88 -11.91 -11.57 9.28
C TYR A 88 -13.23 -10.86 9.03
N GLY A 89 -13.28 -9.87 8.13
CA GLY A 89 -14.54 -9.27 7.68
C GLY A 89 -15.21 -10.15 6.64
N LEU A 90 -14.80 -10.01 5.37
CA LEU A 90 -15.44 -10.74 4.26
C LEU A 90 -15.26 -12.27 4.37
N GLY A 91 -14.06 -12.74 4.70
CA GLY A 91 -13.76 -14.17 4.75
C GLY A 91 -14.52 -14.92 5.84
N SER A 92 -14.68 -14.32 7.03
CA SER A 92 -15.43 -14.95 8.13
C SER A 92 -16.92 -15.04 7.83
N ASP A 93 -17.50 -14.02 7.17
CA ASP A 93 -18.91 -14.03 6.79
C ASP A 93 -19.25 -15.10 5.74
N LEU A 94 -18.31 -15.35 4.84
CA LEU A 94 -18.44 -16.43 3.85
C LEU A 94 -18.35 -17.81 4.51
N GLU A 95 -17.46 -17.96 5.48
CA GLU A 95 -17.25 -19.21 6.21
C GLU A 95 -18.43 -19.56 7.13
N LYS A 96 -18.97 -18.56 7.83
CA LYS A 96 -20.13 -18.72 8.73
C LYS A 96 -21.48 -18.71 7.99
N GLY A 97 -21.50 -18.43 6.69
CA GLY A 97 -22.73 -18.40 5.89
C GLY A 97 -23.63 -17.17 6.13
N ILE A 98 -23.18 -16.17 6.89
CA ILE A 98 -23.93 -14.93 7.19
C ILE A 98 -24.28 -14.17 5.91
N ILE A 99 -23.45 -14.31 4.86
CA ILE A 99 -23.70 -13.75 3.54
C ILE A 99 -25.06 -14.18 2.95
N GLN A 100 -25.57 -15.37 3.32
CA GLN A 100 -26.86 -15.86 2.83
C GLN A 100 -28.03 -15.06 3.41
N THR A 101 -27.91 -14.62 4.66
CA THR A 101 -28.87 -13.71 5.31
C THR A 101 -28.82 -12.31 4.71
N TYR A 102 -27.66 -11.86 4.24
CA TYR A 102 -27.58 -10.60 3.51
C TYR A 102 -28.20 -10.68 2.10
N PHE A 103 -28.17 -11.85 1.46
CA PHE A 103 -28.79 -12.06 0.15
C PHE A 103 -30.31 -12.26 0.17
N SER A 104 -30.92 -12.48 1.34
CA SER A 104 -32.39 -12.48 1.46
C SER A 104 -32.98 -11.08 1.50
N TYR A 105 -32.16 -10.05 1.76
CA TYR A 105 -32.56 -8.65 1.58
C TYR A 105 -32.69 -8.31 0.08
N PRO A 106 -33.58 -7.38 -0.31
CA PRO A 106 -33.76 -6.92 -1.70
C PRO A 106 -32.60 -6.02 -2.17
N LEU A 107 -31.37 -6.50 -2.01
CA LEU A 107 -30.12 -5.85 -2.40
C LEU A 107 -29.43 -6.66 -3.49
N LYS A 108 -28.83 -5.95 -4.46
CA LYS A 108 -28.04 -6.61 -5.50
C LYS A 108 -26.73 -7.14 -4.90
N ARG A 109 -26.31 -8.34 -5.31
CA ARG A 109 -25.13 -9.03 -4.76
C ARG A 109 -23.84 -8.20 -4.84
N TYR A 110 -23.65 -7.47 -5.94
CA TYR A 110 -22.48 -6.61 -6.11
C TYR A 110 -22.45 -5.46 -5.10
N THR A 111 -23.61 -4.96 -4.65
CA THR A 111 -23.71 -3.82 -3.73
C THR A 111 -23.27 -4.20 -2.32
N ILE A 112 -23.54 -5.44 -1.90
CA ILE A 112 -23.06 -5.98 -0.61
C ILE A 112 -21.56 -6.21 -0.67
N LEU A 113 -21.06 -6.76 -1.78
CA LEU A 113 -19.63 -6.98 -1.97
C LEU A 113 -18.84 -5.67 -2.02
N THR A 114 -19.32 -4.66 -2.73
CA THR A 114 -18.66 -3.35 -2.78
C THR A 114 -18.68 -2.64 -1.43
N ALA A 115 -19.76 -2.76 -0.65
CA ALA A 115 -19.82 -2.20 0.70
C ALA A 115 -18.72 -2.79 1.59
N LYS A 116 -18.56 -4.13 1.58
CA LYS A 116 -17.52 -4.81 2.36
C LYS A 116 -16.11 -4.53 1.85
N LEU A 117 -15.91 -4.43 0.54
CA LEU A 117 -14.62 -4.07 -0.04
C LEU A 117 -14.23 -2.63 0.35
N VAL A 118 -15.18 -1.69 0.27
CA VAL A 118 -14.96 -0.29 0.68
C VAL A 118 -14.69 -0.19 2.19
N SER A 119 -15.36 -0.99 3.04
CA SER A 119 -15.04 -1.07 4.47
C SER A 119 -13.61 -1.60 4.71
N ALA A 120 -13.29 -2.72 4.07
CA ALA A 120 -12.04 -3.43 4.34
C ALA A 120 -10.81 -2.68 3.83
N LEU A 121 -10.91 -2.07 2.64
CA LEU A 121 -9.80 -1.44 1.94
C LEU A 121 -9.90 0.09 1.95
N GLY A 122 -11.10 0.64 1.73
CA GLY A 122 -11.31 2.08 1.61
C GLY A 122 -11.04 2.84 2.92
N VAL A 123 -11.55 2.35 4.04
CA VAL A 123 -11.28 2.98 5.36
C VAL A 123 -9.79 2.90 5.71
N ALA A 124 -9.15 1.76 5.47
CA ALA A 124 -7.71 1.59 5.70
C ALA A 124 -6.88 2.54 4.82
N LEU A 125 -7.26 2.71 3.55
CA LEU A 125 -6.60 3.66 2.63
C LEU A 125 -6.77 5.10 3.08
N LEU A 126 -7.99 5.50 3.47
CA LEU A 126 -8.25 6.87 3.93
C LEU A 126 -7.47 7.19 5.20
N LEU A 127 -7.41 6.24 6.13
CA LEU A 127 -6.67 6.40 7.38
C LEU A 127 -5.16 6.48 7.10
N PHE A 128 -4.64 5.60 6.24
CA PHE A 128 -3.23 5.62 5.81
C PHE A 128 -2.89 6.95 5.12
N LEU A 129 -3.56 7.30 4.02
CA LEU A 129 -3.27 8.52 3.26
C LEU A 129 -3.50 9.79 4.09
N GLY A 130 -4.54 9.81 4.93
CA GLY A 130 -4.85 10.95 5.78
C GLY A 130 -3.73 11.24 6.78
N ILE A 131 -3.23 10.22 7.49
CA ILE A 131 -2.14 10.38 8.46
C ILE A 131 -0.82 10.68 7.75
N GLN A 132 -0.53 10.00 6.62
CA GLN A 132 0.72 10.23 5.91
C GLN A 132 0.81 11.63 5.29
N LEU A 133 -0.24 12.09 4.60
CA LEU A 133 -0.24 13.41 3.97
C LEU A 133 -0.25 14.54 5.02
N SER A 134 -1.00 14.36 6.12
CA SER A 134 -0.98 15.35 7.22
C SER A 134 0.37 15.40 7.92
N GLY A 135 0.98 14.24 8.21
CA GLY A 135 2.31 14.17 8.81
C GLY A 135 3.37 14.85 7.94
N LEU A 136 3.35 14.58 6.64
CA LEU A 136 4.20 15.24 5.64
C LEU A 136 4.04 16.77 5.67
N TYR A 137 2.80 17.27 5.60
CA TYR A 137 2.51 18.71 5.65
C TYR A 137 2.99 19.38 6.94
N ILE A 138 2.95 18.67 8.08
CA ILE A 138 3.41 19.20 9.36
C ILE A 138 4.95 19.22 9.44
N LEU A 139 5.61 18.21 8.88
CA LEU A 139 7.07 18.05 9.01
C LEU A 139 7.87 18.97 8.09
N ALA A 140 7.47 19.11 6.82
CA ALA A 140 8.24 19.87 5.83
C ALA A 140 7.34 20.49 4.73
N PRO A 141 6.50 21.48 5.06
CA PRO A 141 5.58 22.09 4.09
C PRO A 141 6.32 22.72 2.90
N ASP A 142 7.44 23.39 3.16
CA ASP A 142 8.19 24.14 2.15
C ASP A 142 8.84 23.25 1.06
N LEU A 143 9.10 21.97 1.38
CA LEU A 143 9.67 20.99 0.46
C LEU A 143 8.60 20.16 -0.27
N ILE A 144 7.36 20.13 0.23
CA ILE A 144 6.35 19.18 -0.24
C ILE A 144 5.33 19.85 -1.15
N VAL A 145 4.94 21.08 -0.82
CA VAL A 145 4.02 21.88 -1.64
C VAL A 145 4.54 22.11 -3.07
N PRO A 146 5.83 22.42 -3.31
CA PRO A 146 6.33 22.64 -4.68
C PRO A 146 6.46 21.34 -5.49
N GLN A 147 6.62 20.18 -4.84
CA GLN A 147 6.87 18.88 -5.47
C GLN A 147 5.74 17.86 -5.22
N LEU A 148 4.48 18.32 -5.15
CA LEU A 148 3.32 17.45 -4.94
C LEU A 148 3.22 16.32 -5.96
N GLY A 149 3.65 16.54 -7.20
CA GLY A 149 3.70 15.51 -8.24
C GLY A 149 4.56 14.31 -7.83
N THR A 150 5.78 14.55 -7.35
CA THR A 150 6.71 13.51 -6.87
C THR A 150 6.13 12.77 -5.67
N VAL A 151 5.49 13.48 -4.75
CA VAL A 151 4.85 12.91 -3.56
C VAL A 151 3.74 11.95 -3.97
N LEU A 152 2.80 12.39 -4.82
CA LEU A 152 1.70 11.57 -5.29
C LEU A 152 2.17 10.37 -6.12
N LEU A 153 3.17 10.56 -6.97
CA LEU A 153 3.76 9.48 -7.77
C LEU A 153 4.41 8.41 -6.88
N THR A 154 5.12 8.85 -5.82
CA THR A 154 5.74 7.93 -4.85
C THR A 154 4.67 7.13 -4.11
N TYR A 155 3.59 7.78 -3.63
CA TYR A 155 2.48 7.06 -3.00
C TYR A 155 1.81 6.07 -3.96
N ALA A 156 1.53 6.47 -5.19
CA ALA A 156 0.88 5.62 -6.19
C ALA A 156 1.73 4.38 -6.51
N ALA A 157 3.03 4.56 -6.70
CA ALA A 157 3.96 3.47 -6.98
C ALA A 157 4.12 2.51 -5.77
N SER A 158 4.19 3.06 -4.56
CA SER A 158 4.31 2.27 -3.32
C SER A 158 3.01 1.52 -2.97
N LEU A 159 1.84 2.06 -3.30
CA LEU A 159 0.54 1.41 -3.07
C LEU A 159 0.20 0.30 -4.07
N SER A 160 0.78 0.33 -5.27
CA SER A 160 0.53 -0.67 -6.32
C SER A 160 0.74 -2.10 -5.81
N TYR A 161 1.86 -2.34 -5.12
CA TYR A 161 2.23 -3.67 -4.65
C TYR A 161 1.31 -4.21 -3.54
N PRO A 162 1.02 -3.48 -2.44
CA PRO A 162 0.04 -3.90 -1.45
C PRO A 162 -1.36 -4.12 -2.01
N LEU A 163 -1.81 -3.25 -2.94
CA LEU A 163 -3.13 -3.37 -3.55
C LEU A 163 -3.23 -4.62 -4.44
N LEU A 164 -2.16 -4.96 -5.17
CA LEU A 164 -2.11 -6.18 -5.97
C LEU A 164 -2.24 -7.42 -5.09
N ILE A 165 -1.50 -7.49 -3.97
CA ILE A 165 -1.61 -8.64 -3.05
C ILE A 165 -2.97 -8.68 -2.37
N ALA A 166 -3.51 -7.53 -1.95
CA ALA A 166 -4.85 -7.45 -1.39
C ALA A 166 -5.91 -7.94 -2.39
N GLY A 167 -5.77 -7.62 -3.68
CA GLY A 167 -6.61 -8.12 -4.76
C GLY A 167 -6.53 -9.65 -4.91
N ILE A 168 -5.32 -10.21 -4.92
CA ILE A 168 -5.12 -11.68 -5.00
C ILE A 168 -5.73 -12.36 -3.76
N MET A 169 -5.50 -11.82 -2.57
CA MET A 169 -6.08 -12.32 -1.33
C MET A 169 -7.61 -12.29 -1.37
N LEU A 170 -8.21 -11.20 -1.84
CA LEU A 170 -9.66 -11.07 -1.97
C LEU A 170 -10.23 -12.11 -2.93
N LEU A 171 -9.59 -12.33 -4.09
CA LEU A 171 -9.98 -13.37 -5.04
C LEU A 171 -9.89 -14.78 -4.43
N MET A 172 -8.81 -15.06 -3.69
CA MET A 172 -8.66 -16.33 -2.98
C MET A 172 -9.72 -16.52 -1.90
N THR A 173 -10.05 -15.47 -1.16
CA THR A 173 -11.10 -15.48 -0.13
C THR A 173 -12.45 -15.83 -0.73
N LEU A 174 -12.80 -15.24 -1.88
CA LEU A 174 -14.05 -15.53 -2.58
C LEU A 174 -14.10 -16.96 -3.13
N LYS A 175 -12.98 -17.49 -3.64
CA LYS A 175 -12.91 -18.84 -4.20
C LYS A 175 -12.91 -19.93 -3.12
N LEU A 176 -12.11 -19.77 -2.08
CA LEU A 176 -11.93 -20.75 -1.01
C LEU A 176 -13.02 -20.68 0.05
N ARG A 177 -13.73 -19.54 0.16
CA ARG A 177 -14.75 -19.26 1.18
C ARG A 177 -14.26 -19.49 2.62
N ARG A 178 -12.95 -19.30 2.84
CA ARG A 178 -12.28 -19.47 4.13
C ARG A 178 -11.33 -18.31 4.37
N GLY A 179 -11.60 -17.52 5.40
CA GLY A 179 -10.80 -16.34 5.75
C GLY A 179 -9.39 -16.70 6.17
N GLY A 180 -9.23 -17.73 7.02
CA GLY A 180 -7.92 -18.10 7.57
C GLY A 180 -6.90 -18.54 6.50
N ILE A 181 -7.31 -19.39 5.55
CA ILE A 181 -6.42 -19.85 4.47
C ILE A 181 -6.02 -18.69 3.56
N SER A 182 -6.97 -17.79 3.25
CA SER A 182 -6.67 -16.61 2.42
C SER A 182 -5.63 -15.69 3.06
N LEU A 183 -5.66 -15.55 4.39
CA LEU A 183 -4.70 -14.74 5.14
C LEU A 183 -3.29 -15.33 5.06
N VAL A 184 -3.16 -16.64 5.26
CA VAL A 184 -1.86 -17.32 5.13
C VAL A 184 -1.30 -17.16 3.73
N VAL A 185 -2.13 -17.33 2.69
CA VAL A 185 -1.72 -17.14 1.30
C VAL A 185 -1.26 -15.70 1.04
N GLY A 186 -2.01 -14.69 1.49
CA GLY A 186 -1.63 -13.28 1.33
C GLY A 186 -0.30 -12.95 2.00
N LEU A 187 -0.09 -13.46 3.22
CA LEU A 187 1.13 -13.25 3.99
C LEU A 187 2.33 -13.96 3.36
N VAL A 188 2.18 -15.22 2.94
CA VAL A 188 3.22 -15.95 2.21
C VAL A 188 3.57 -15.24 0.91
N LEU A 189 2.59 -14.79 0.13
CA LEU A 189 2.83 -14.05 -1.13
C LEU A 189 3.59 -12.74 -0.90
N TYR A 190 3.24 -11.98 0.13
CA TYR A 190 3.94 -10.74 0.49
C TYR A 190 5.44 -11.00 0.74
N PHE A 191 5.77 -11.95 1.61
CA PHE A 191 7.18 -12.27 1.87
C PHE A 191 7.88 -12.92 0.68
N SER A 192 7.18 -13.77 -0.07
CA SER A 192 7.75 -14.47 -1.22
C SER A 192 8.17 -13.49 -2.31
N ILE A 193 7.34 -12.49 -2.63
CA ILE A 193 7.69 -11.50 -3.65
C ILE A 193 8.87 -10.63 -3.18
N SER A 194 8.96 -10.29 -1.89
CA SER A 194 10.11 -9.56 -1.36
C SER A 194 11.42 -10.37 -1.51
N ILE A 195 11.39 -11.66 -1.20
CA ILE A 195 12.54 -12.57 -1.37
C ILE A 195 12.90 -12.73 -2.85
N VAL A 196 11.92 -12.98 -3.71
CA VAL A 196 12.13 -13.12 -5.15
C VAL A 196 12.70 -11.84 -5.75
N SER A 197 12.20 -10.67 -5.33
CA SER A 197 12.74 -9.39 -5.76
C SER A 197 14.20 -9.24 -5.37
N GLY A 198 14.57 -9.57 -4.13
CA GLY A 198 15.97 -9.52 -3.66
C GLY A 198 16.88 -10.45 -4.46
N ILE A 199 16.47 -11.71 -4.68
CA ILE A 199 17.22 -12.69 -5.47
C ILE A 199 17.39 -12.21 -6.93
N ALA A 200 16.32 -11.69 -7.53
CA ALA A 200 16.34 -11.22 -8.90
C ALA A 200 17.23 -9.99 -9.11
N THR A 201 17.31 -9.08 -8.13
CA THR A 201 18.26 -7.96 -8.15
C THR A 201 19.69 -8.46 -8.11
N VAL A 202 20.00 -9.42 -7.23
CA VAL A 202 21.33 -10.03 -7.15
C VAL A 202 21.68 -10.75 -8.47
N PHE A 203 20.74 -11.51 -9.02
CA PHE A 203 20.92 -12.21 -10.30
C PHE A 203 21.13 -11.26 -11.47
N ALA A 204 20.41 -10.13 -11.53
CA ALA A 204 20.61 -9.09 -12.53
C ALA A 204 22.03 -8.54 -12.50
N ILE A 205 22.55 -8.24 -11.30
CA ILE A 205 23.90 -7.70 -11.12
C ILE A 205 24.95 -8.73 -11.55
N PHE A 206 24.82 -9.99 -11.14
CA PHE A 206 25.78 -11.04 -11.51
C PHE A 206 25.76 -11.41 -13.00
N THR A 207 24.59 -11.36 -13.64
CA THR A 207 24.42 -11.73 -15.05
C THR A 207 24.61 -10.54 -15.98
N GLU A 208 24.83 -9.35 -15.42
CA GLU A 208 24.88 -8.06 -16.14
C GLU A 208 23.67 -7.85 -17.07
N ASN A 209 22.50 -8.36 -16.69
CA ASN A 209 21.28 -8.30 -17.51
C ASN A 209 20.12 -7.65 -16.74
N PRO A 210 19.58 -6.50 -17.19
CA PRO A 210 18.54 -5.76 -16.47
C PRO A 210 17.11 -6.32 -16.66
N ILE A 211 16.91 -7.35 -17.49
CA ILE A 211 15.57 -7.87 -17.82
C ILE A 211 14.79 -8.29 -16.55
N SER A 212 15.46 -8.92 -15.57
CA SER A 212 14.77 -9.32 -14.33
C SER A 212 14.25 -8.12 -13.53
N LEU A 213 14.98 -7.00 -13.53
CA LEU A 213 14.57 -5.75 -12.90
C LEU A 213 13.42 -5.07 -13.64
N GLN A 214 13.43 -5.12 -14.98
CA GLN A 214 12.34 -4.60 -15.81
C GLN A 214 11.02 -5.36 -15.53
N VAL A 215 11.08 -6.70 -15.45
CA VAL A 215 9.90 -7.52 -15.11
C VAL A 215 9.37 -7.18 -13.72
N ILE A 216 10.26 -6.99 -12.74
CA ILE A 216 9.86 -6.60 -11.38
C ILE A 216 9.26 -5.20 -11.35
N SER A 217 9.80 -4.27 -12.13
CA SER A 217 9.30 -2.89 -12.19
C SER A 217 7.86 -2.79 -12.69
N ALA A 218 7.41 -3.74 -13.50
CA ALA A 218 6.02 -3.84 -13.94
C ALA A 218 5.05 -4.24 -12.79
N ILE A 219 5.53 -5.03 -11.82
CA ILE A 219 4.75 -5.46 -10.66
C ILE A 219 4.82 -4.42 -9.54
N SER A 220 6.01 -3.87 -9.30
CA SER A 220 6.28 -2.85 -8.30
C SER A 220 6.99 -1.64 -8.94
N PRO A 221 6.22 -0.64 -9.39
CA PRO A 221 6.78 0.59 -9.97
C PRO A 221 7.72 1.35 -9.02
N SER A 222 7.63 1.09 -7.71
CA SER A 222 8.55 1.65 -6.72
C SER A 222 10.02 1.31 -6.99
N VAL A 223 10.30 0.16 -7.61
CA VAL A 223 11.67 -0.26 -7.98
C VAL A 223 12.22 0.62 -9.11
N ALA A 224 11.36 0.99 -10.08
CA ALA A 224 11.73 1.93 -11.12
C ALA A 224 11.97 3.34 -10.54
N LEU A 225 11.08 3.82 -9.67
CA LEU A 225 11.28 5.13 -9.03
C LEU A 225 12.54 5.18 -8.16
N GLN A 226 12.86 4.09 -7.46
CA GLN A 226 14.07 4.00 -6.66
C GLN A 226 15.32 4.12 -7.52
N GLN A 227 15.32 3.51 -8.70
CA GLN A 227 16.42 3.65 -9.64
C GLN A 227 16.48 5.05 -10.27
N TYR A 228 15.34 5.66 -10.60
CA TYR A 228 15.28 7.00 -11.18
C TYR A 228 15.77 8.10 -10.20
N TYR A 229 15.31 8.07 -8.95
CA TYR A 229 15.68 9.07 -7.94
C TYR A 229 16.95 8.72 -7.16
N GLY A 230 17.24 7.44 -6.94
CA GLY A 230 18.36 6.98 -6.13
C GLY A 230 19.60 6.57 -6.91
N GLY A 231 19.48 6.25 -8.21
CA GLY A 231 20.62 5.90 -9.07
C GLY A 231 21.45 4.71 -8.59
N LEU A 232 20.90 3.83 -7.73
CA LEU A 232 21.62 2.75 -7.05
C LEU A 232 22.38 1.81 -8.00
N LEU A 233 21.86 1.62 -9.21
CA LEU A 233 22.47 0.76 -10.23
C LEU A 233 23.19 1.56 -11.33
N GLY A 234 23.25 2.89 -11.25
CA GLY A 234 23.92 3.74 -12.24
C GLY A 234 23.43 3.50 -13.67
N SER A 235 24.36 3.51 -14.64
CA SER A 235 24.07 3.29 -16.07
C SER A 235 23.70 1.85 -16.44
N PHE A 236 23.74 0.91 -15.48
CA PHE A 236 23.35 -0.49 -15.71
C PHE A 236 21.88 -0.61 -16.10
N TRP A 237 21.03 0.24 -15.52
CA TRP A 237 19.63 0.32 -15.84
C TRP A 237 19.17 1.76 -15.78
N GLU A 238 19.15 2.39 -16.95
CA GLU A 238 18.63 3.74 -17.14
C GLU A 238 17.15 3.67 -17.50
N ILE A 239 16.33 4.37 -16.72
CA ILE A 239 14.88 4.40 -16.92
C ILE A 239 14.58 5.64 -17.74
N THR A 240 14.32 5.46 -19.02
CA THR A 240 13.84 6.51 -19.90
C THR A 240 12.32 6.60 -19.76
N PHE A 241 11.84 7.65 -19.09
CA PHE A 241 10.46 8.08 -19.28
C PHE A 241 10.44 8.79 -20.64
N SER A 242 9.97 8.10 -21.69
CA SER A 242 9.67 8.79 -22.94
C SER A 242 8.53 9.76 -22.69
N GLU A 243 8.80 11.06 -22.85
CA GLU A 243 7.78 12.10 -22.93
C GLU A 243 6.80 11.85 -24.10
#